data_AF-A0A2G1YHX9-F1
#
_entry.id   AF-A0A2G1YHX9-F1
#
_cell.length_a   1.000
_cell.length_b   1.000
_cell.length_c   1.000
_cell.angle_alpha   90.00
_cell.angle_beta   90.00
_cell.angle_gamma   90.00
#
_symmetry.space_group_name_H-M   'P 1'
#
loop_
_entity.id
_entity.type
_entity.pdbx_description
1 polymer ?
#
loop_
_entity_poly.entity_id
_entity_poly.type
_entity_poly.pdbx_seq_one_letter_code
_entity_poly.pdbx_strand_id
1 'polypeptide(L)'
;MTQSSGRPSPAETITRAIIDRLEAGVRPWVRPWRSCAAQGRPLRANGEPYRGMNTFWLWLAAEQCGYRSRYWMTYRQAQSLGGQVRAGEQSQFAIFYKAYSKKVDSYERPGELVDEQRRVMRSYAVFNADQIDTLPGDFYPEALSLVPPGDRLGPRAARFVDRLPA
;
A
#
# COMPACT_ATOMS: atom_id res chain seq x y z
N MET A 1 15.51 26.50 -7.92
CA MET A 1 14.93 25.15 -7.75
C MET A 1 15.49 24.28 -8.85
N THR A 2 16.49 23.46 -8.53
CA THR A 2 17.25 22.67 -9.51
C THR A 2 16.35 21.55 -10.02
N GLN A 3 15.79 21.69 -11.23
CA GLN A 3 15.10 20.60 -11.90
C GLN A 3 16.17 19.59 -12.36
N SER A 4 16.26 18.48 -11.63
CA SER A 4 17.05 17.32 -12.03
C SER A 4 16.38 16.67 -13.24
N SER A 5 16.99 16.76 -14.42
CA SER A 5 16.61 15.97 -15.59
C SER A 5 16.88 14.48 -15.32
N GLY A 6 15.87 13.79 -14.79
CA GLY A 6 15.91 12.37 -14.44
C GLY A 6 14.49 11.80 -14.36
N ARG A 7 14.36 10.47 -14.26
CA ARG A 7 13.05 9.80 -14.07
C ARG A 7 12.24 10.52 -12.98
N PRO A 8 10.92 10.68 -13.16
CA PRO A 8 10.07 11.36 -12.20
C PRO A 8 10.26 10.73 -10.82
N SER A 9 10.41 11.58 -9.81
CA SER A 9 10.50 11.13 -8.44
C SER A 9 9.22 10.38 -8.02
N PRO A 10 9.29 9.51 -6.99
CA PRO A 10 8.11 8.88 -6.42
C PRO A 10 7.02 9.89 -6.01
N ALA A 11 7.44 11.06 -5.50
CA ALA A 11 6.53 12.13 -5.12
C ALA A 11 5.80 12.71 -6.34
N GLU A 12 6.52 13.08 -7.40
CA GLU A 12 5.92 13.62 -8.63
C GLU A 12 4.96 12.62 -9.28
N THR A 13 5.31 11.32 -9.25
CA THR A 13 4.46 10.27 -9.83
C THR A 13 3.15 10.12 -9.04
N ILE A 14 3.21 10.10 -7.70
CA ILE A 14 2.01 10.06 -6.86
C ILE A 14 1.17 11.32 -7.09
N THR A 15 1.79 12.50 -7.06
CA THR A 15 1.09 13.78 -7.21
C THR A 15 0.38 13.86 -8.55
N ARG A 16 1.03 13.47 -9.65
CA ARG A 16 0.41 13.45 -10.97
C ARG A 16 -0.77 12.49 -11.01
N ALA A 17 -0.62 11.28 -10.48
CA ALA A 17 -1.71 10.32 -10.45
C ALA A 17 -2.92 10.78 -9.60
N ILE A 18 -2.68 11.60 -8.56
CA ILE A 18 -3.74 12.24 -7.79
C ILE A 18 -4.45 13.30 -8.62
N ILE A 19 -3.70 14.17 -9.31
CA ILE A 19 -4.25 15.23 -10.17
C ILE A 19 -5.11 14.61 -11.27
N ASP A 20 -4.59 13.61 -11.99
CA ASP A 20 -5.30 12.94 -13.09
C ASP A 20 -6.67 12.39 -12.64
N ARG A 21 -6.75 11.83 -11.42
CA ARG A 21 -8.03 11.33 -10.89
C ARG A 21 -8.98 12.42 -10.42
N LEU A 22 -8.45 13.50 -9.86
CA LEU A 22 -9.27 14.64 -9.48
C LEU A 22 -9.88 15.31 -10.71
N GLU A 23 -9.12 15.42 -11.80
CA GLU A 23 -9.61 15.90 -13.09
C GLU A 23 -10.69 14.98 -13.68
N ALA A 24 -10.60 13.67 -13.46
CA ALA A 24 -11.66 12.70 -13.79
C ALA A 24 -12.90 12.78 -12.87
N GLY A 25 -12.95 13.73 -11.93
CA GLY A 25 -14.08 13.92 -11.01
C GLY A 25 -14.16 12.88 -9.88
N VAL A 26 -13.15 12.02 -9.73
CA VAL A 26 -13.10 10.99 -8.70
C VAL A 26 -12.25 11.48 -7.54
N ARG A 27 -12.82 11.54 -6.34
CA ARG A 27 -12.04 11.80 -5.11
C ARG A 27 -11.21 10.55 -4.76
N PRO A 28 -9.89 10.53 -4.96
CA PRO A 28 -9.11 9.28 -4.92
C PRO A 28 -9.06 8.63 -3.53
N TRP A 29 -9.17 9.44 -2.47
CA TRP A 29 -9.19 9.00 -1.08
C TRP A 29 -10.56 8.54 -0.58
N VAL A 30 -11.63 8.78 -1.37
CA VAL A 30 -12.98 8.30 -1.06
C VAL A 30 -13.17 6.96 -1.77
N ARG A 31 -12.88 5.86 -1.08
CA ARG A 31 -13.22 4.53 -1.59
C ARG A 31 -14.71 4.25 -1.37
N PRO A 32 -15.49 3.91 -2.40
CA PRO A 32 -16.71 3.17 -2.19
C PRO A 32 -16.30 1.81 -1.64
N TRP A 33 -16.80 1.47 -0.46
CA TRP A 33 -16.52 0.25 0.32
C TRP A 33 -16.81 -1.08 -0.41
N ARG A 34 -17.14 -1.03 -1.71
CA ARG A 34 -17.78 -2.11 -2.47
C ARG A 34 -16.92 -2.70 -3.61
N SER A 35 -15.81 -2.08 -4.03
CA SER A 35 -15.29 -2.34 -5.39
C SER A 35 -13.80 -2.69 -5.53
N CYS A 36 -13.16 -3.47 -4.65
CA CYS A 36 -11.80 -3.94 -4.95
C CYS A 36 -11.54 -5.39 -4.52
N ALA A 37 -10.94 -6.15 -5.45
CA ALA A 37 -10.59 -7.54 -5.29
C ALA A 37 -9.58 -7.79 -4.14
N ALA A 38 -8.81 -6.76 -3.78
CA ALA A 38 -7.98 -6.72 -2.56
C ALA A 38 -8.70 -5.91 -1.47
N GLN A 39 -9.55 -6.56 -0.67
CA GLN A 39 -10.27 -5.88 0.42
C GLN A 39 -9.29 -5.36 1.49
N GLY A 40 -9.53 -4.23 2.15
CA GLY A 40 -8.66 -3.76 3.24
C GLY A 40 -7.31 -3.14 2.83
N ARG A 41 -6.42 -2.93 3.81
CA ARG A 41 -5.15 -2.21 3.61
C ARG A 41 -4.11 -3.10 2.91
N PRO A 42 -3.24 -2.54 2.05
CA PRO A 42 -2.12 -3.27 1.50
C PRO A 42 -1.21 -3.75 2.64
N LEU A 43 -0.75 -4.99 2.55
CA LEU A 43 0.09 -5.65 3.54
C LEU A 43 1.50 -5.87 2.98
N ARG A 44 2.48 -5.82 3.86
CA ARG A 44 3.85 -6.26 3.59
C ARG A 44 3.90 -7.80 3.57
N ALA A 45 5.01 -8.36 3.10
CA ALA A 45 5.26 -9.81 3.12
C ALA A 45 5.07 -10.48 4.50
N ASN A 46 5.30 -9.75 5.60
CA ASN A 46 5.12 -10.21 6.98
C ASN A 46 3.71 -9.98 7.55
N GLY A 47 2.75 -9.54 6.74
CA GLY A 47 1.38 -9.24 7.17
C GLY A 47 1.19 -7.86 7.80
N GLU A 48 2.25 -7.08 8.02
CA GLU A 48 2.10 -5.73 8.57
C GLU A 48 1.47 -4.78 7.55
N PRO A 49 0.44 -4.00 7.93
CA PRO A 49 -0.20 -3.08 7.01
C PRO A 49 0.70 -1.89 6.66
N TYR A 50 0.73 -1.52 5.38
CA TYR A 50 1.32 -0.26 4.92
C TYR A 50 0.61 0.94 5.57
N ARG A 51 1.34 2.04 5.70
CA ARG A 51 0.92 3.27 6.37
C ARG A 51 1.14 4.49 5.47
N GLY A 52 0.34 5.53 5.72
CA GLY A 52 0.47 6.82 5.05
C GLY A 52 0.29 6.70 3.53
N MET A 53 1.15 7.41 2.79
CA MET A 53 1.04 7.52 1.34
C MET A 53 1.17 6.19 0.61
N ASN A 54 1.92 5.21 1.16
CA ASN A 54 2.02 3.89 0.55
C ASN A 54 0.67 3.16 0.51
N THR A 55 -0.18 3.36 1.52
CA THR A 55 -1.52 2.76 1.54
C THR A 55 -2.31 3.22 0.33
N PHE A 56 -2.31 4.53 0.10
CA PHE A 56 -3.02 5.16 -1.01
C PHE A 56 -2.43 4.74 -2.37
N TRP A 57 -1.10 4.81 -2.51
CA TRP A 57 -0.43 4.48 -3.76
C TRP A 57 -0.60 3.02 -4.17
N LEU A 58 -0.39 2.07 -3.25
CA LEU A 58 -0.52 0.64 -3.56
C LEU A 58 -1.98 0.24 -3.81
N TRP A 59 -2.94 0.94 -3.21
CA TRP A 59 -4.35 0.81 -3.53
C TRP A 59 -4.68 1.24 -4.94
N LEU A 60 -4.14 2.39 -5.35
CA LEU A 60 -4.28 2.91 -6.71
C LEU A 60 -3.67 1.94 -7.72
N ALA A 61 -2.45 1.47 -7.46
CA ALA A 61 -1.77 0.53 -8.33
C ALA A 61 -2.51 -0.83 -8.42
N ALA A 62 -3.03 -1.35 -7.30
CA ALA A 62 -3.85 -2.56 -7.31
C ALA A 62 -5.08 -2.41 -8.21
N GLU A 63 -5.77 -1.28 -8.10
CA GLU A 63 -6.97 -1.01 -8.90
C GLU A 63 -6.66 -0.85 -10.38
N GLN A 64 -5.60 -0.11 -10.73
CA GLN A 64 -5.19 0.10 -12.12
C GLN A 64 -4.72 -1.19 -12.81
N CYS A 65 -4.02 -2.05 -12.08
CA CYS A 65 -3.49 -3.31 -12.62
C CYS A 65 -4.42 -4.50 -12.40
N GLY A 66 -5.57 -4.33 -11.73
CA GLY A 66 -6.52 -5.40 -11.46
C GLY A 66 -6.05 -6.45 -10.43
N TYR A 67 -5.13 -6.08 -9.54
CA TYR A 67 -4.62 -6.99 -8.52
C TYR A 67 -5.64 -7.25 -7.41
N ARG A 68 -5.73 -8.53 -7.03
CA ARG A 68 -6.63 -9.11 -6.03
C ARG A 68 -5.93 -9.35 -4.71
N SER A 69 -4.65 -9.71 -4.70
CA SER A 69 -3.93 -9.83 -3.44
C SER A 69 -3.66 -8.46 -2.81
N ARG A 70 -3.72 -8.44 -1.48
CA ARG A 70 -3.36 -7.27 -0.65
C ARG A 70 -1.86 -7.24 -0.38
N TYR A 71 -1.14 -8.33 -0.64
CA TYR A 71 0.26 -8.48 -0.25
C TYR A 71 1.19 -7.90 -1.29
N TRP A 72 2.13 -7.09 -0.81
CA TRP A 72 3.19 -6.48 -1.59
C TRP A 72 4.54 -6.81 -0.97
N MET A 73 5.50 -7.17 -1.82
CA MET A 73 6.83 -7.58 -1.37
C MET A 73 7.90 -7.23 -2.40
N THR A 74 9.13 -7.06 -1.93
CA THR A 74 10.27 -6.87 -2.82
C THR A 74 10.63 -8.18 -3.52
N TYR A 75 11.33 -8.10 -4.65
CA TYR A 75 11.79 -9.28 -5.38
C TYR A 75 12.58 -10.27 -4.50
N ARG A 76 13.47 -9.76 -3.65
CA ARG A 76 14.26 -10.60 -2.72
C ARG A 76 13.37 -11.29 -1.68
N GLN A 77 12.32 -10.62 -1.20
CA GLN A 77 11.36 -11.23 -0.28
C GLN A 77 10.56 -12.34 -0.96
N ALA A 78 10.13 -12.13 -2.21
CA ALA A 78 9.47 -13.16 -3.00
C ALA A 78 10.34 -14.41 -3.13
N GLN A 79 11.61 -14.24 -3.53
CA GLN A 79 12.55 -15.35 -3.62
C GLN A 79 12.78 -16.07 -2.30
N SER A 80 12.89 -15.32 -1.18
CA SER A 80 13.04 -15.95 0.15
C SER A 80 11.84 -16.78 0.58
N LEU A 81 10.66 -16.50 0.02
CA LEU A 81 9.42 -17.25 0.25
C LEU A 81 9.23 -18.39 -0.78
N GLY A 82 10.21 -18.66 -1.64
CA GLY A 82 10.11 -19.65 -2.72
C GLY A 82 9.28 -19.19 -3.92
N GLY A 83 8.91 -17.91 -3.98
CA GLY A 83 8.15 -17.31 -5.07
C GLY A 83 9.04 -16.76 -6.19
N GLN A 84 8.52 -16.81 -7.41
CA GLN A 84 9.19 -16.24 -8.58
C GLN A 84 8.32 -15.19 -9.26
N VAL A 85 8.81 -13.95 -9.35
CA VAL A 85 8.11 -12.91 -10.12
C VAL A 85 8.10 -13.29 -11.60
N ARG A 86 6.94 -13.24 -12.24
CA ARG A 86 6.80 -13.57 -13.67
C ARG A 86 7.62 -12.63 -14.54
N ALA A 87 8.16 -13.15 -15.63
CA ALA A 87 8.95 -12.37 -16.57
C ALA A 87 8.08 -11.28 -17.23
N GLY A 88 8.60 -10.04 -17.29
CA GLY A 88 7.92 -8.89 -17.89
C GLY A 88 7.03 -8.08 -16.94
N GLU A 89 6.74 -8.60 -15.74
CA GLU A 89 5.96 -7.89 -14.72
C GLU A 89 6.63 -6.59 -14.27
N GLN A 90 5.83 -5.53 -14.14
CA GLN A 90 6.31 -4.22 -13.73
C GLN A 90 6.17 -4.04 -12.23
N SER A 91 7.24 -3.60 -11.57
CA SER A 91 7.22 -3.27 -10.15
C SER A 91 6.52 -1.93 -9.89
N GLN A 92 5.91 -1.82 -8.71
CA GLN A 92 5.49 -0.54 -8.13
C GLN A 92 6.51 -0.07 -7.11
N PHE A 93 6.54 1.22 -6.77
CA PHE A 93 7.40 1.69 -5.68
C PHE A 93 6.65 1.76 -4.34
N ALA A 94 7.37 1.52 -3.26
CA ALA A 94 6.94 1.81 -1.90
C ALA A 94 7.98 2.70 -1.21
N ILE A 95 7.52 3.74 -0.51
CA ILE A 95 8.36 4.73 0.15
C ILE A 95 8.65 4.30 1.59
N PHE A 96 9.92 4.20 1.93
CA PHE A 96 10.38 4.05 3.30
C PHE A 96 10.86 5.39 3.83
N TYR A 97 10.33 5.79 4.97
CA TYR A 97 10.73 6.98 5.68
C TYR A 97 11.05 6.64 7.12
N LYS A 98 12.23 7.04 7.61
CA LYS A 98 12.64 6.85 9.00
C LYS A 98 13.48 8.06 9.46
N ALA A 99 13.16 8.57 10.63
CA ALA A 99 14.03 9.47 11.38
C ALA A 99 14.87 8.63 12.37
N TYR A 100 16.16 8.95 12.50
CA TYR A 100 17.05 8.31 13.46
C TYR A 100 18.11 9.29 13.95
N SER A 101 18.55 9.15 15.19
CA SER A 101 19.70 9.88 15.72
C SER A 101 20.99 9.16 15.35
N LYS A 102 22.02 9.93 14.98
CA LYS A 102 23.38 9.41 14.78
C LYS A 102 24.34 10.27 15.59
N LYS A 103 25.18 9.64 16.40
CA LYS A 103 26.30 10.30 17.06
C LYS A 103 27.32 10.72 16.02
N VAL A 104 27.62 12.01 15.97
CA VAL A 104 28.61 12.62 15.08
C VAL A 104 29.55 13.48 15.91
N ASP A 105 30.78 13.66 15.45
CA ASP A 105 31.72 14.57 16.12
C ASP A 105 31.20 16.00 16.09
N SER A 106 31.27 16.66 17.23
CA SER A 106 30.96 18.07 17.37
C SER A 106 31.91 18.89 16.51
N TYR A 107 31.34 19.77 15.70
CA TYR A 107 32.11 20.74 14.93
C TYR A 107 32.78 21.78 15.85
N GLU A 108 32.21 22.03 17.04
CA GLU A 108 32.70 23.01 18.01
C GLU A 108 33.74 22.43 18.98
N ARG A 109 33.65 21.12 19.28
CA ARG A 109 34.55 20.44 20.23
C ARG A 109 35.02 19.08 19.69
N PRO A 110 36.20 19.02 19.05
CA PRO A 110 36.77 17.77 18.54
C PRO A 110 36.88 16.72 19.66
N GLY A 111 36.26 15.55 19.46
CA GLY A 111 36.21 14.45 20.43
C GLY A 111 34.93 14.36 21.27
N GLU A 112 34.02 15.34 21.18
CA GLU A 112 32.68 15.24 21.76
C GLU A 112 31.67 14.73 20.72
N LEU A 113 30.94 13.67 21.05
CA LEU A 113 29.87 13.14 20.20
C LEU A 113 28.54 13.85 20.49
N VAL A 114 27.94 14.44 19.46
CA VAL A 114 26.61 15.08 19.54
C VAL A 114 25.60 14.22 18.78
N ASP A 115 24.38 14.12 19.31
CA ASP A 115 23.28 13.44 18.65
C ASP A 115 22.69 14.31 17.52
N GLU A 116 22.95 13.93 16.27
CA GLU A 116 22.37 14.58 15.10
C GLU A 116 21.13 13.82 14.62
N GLN A 117 20.00 14.53 14.50
CA GLN A 117 18.76 13.98 13.96
C GLN A 117 18.83 13.90 12.42
N ARG A 118 18.84 12.69 11.88
CA ARG A 118 18.83 12.45 10.43
C ARG A 118 17.51 11.84 9.98
N ARG A 119 17.08 12.22 8.78
CA ARG A 119 15.88 11.67 8.12
C ARG A 119 16.31 10.98 6.84
N VAL A 120 15.85 9.75 6.64
CA VAL A 120 16.09 9.00 5.41
C VAL A 120 14.77 8.70 4.73
N MET A 121 14.73 8.99 3.43
CA MET A 121 13.67 8.57 2.53
C MET A 121 14.28 7.70 1.44
N ARG A 122 13.71 6.51 1.21
CA ARG A 122 14.12 5.59 0.14
C ARG A 122 12.90 5.02 -0.55
N SER A 123 12.96 4.83 -1.85
CA SER A 123 11.97 4.04 -2.59
C SER A 123 12.48 2.61 -2.77
N TYR A 124 11.57 1.66 -2.66
CA TYR A 124 11.82 0.25 -2.94
C TYR A 124 10.89 -0.24 -4.04
N ALA A 125 11.40 -1.05 -4.96
CA ALA A 125 10.57 -1.77 -5.93
C ALA A 125 9.87 -2.95 -5.23
N VAL A 126 8.55 -2.96 -5.32
CA VAL A 126 7.65 -3.96 -4.76
C VAL A 126 6.74 -4.53 -5.85
N PHE A 127 6.39 -5.80 -5.70
CA PHE A 127 5.50 -6.55 -6.57
C PHE A 127 4.29 -6.98 -5.75
N ASN A 128 3.12 -7.01 -6.38
CA ASN A 128 1.94 -7.61 -5.79
C ASN A 128 2.06 -9.14 -5.84
N ALA A 129 1.51 -9.86 -4.87
CA ALA A 129 1.57 -11.33 -4.88
C ALA A 129 0.96 -11.96 -6.14
N ASP A 130 -0.01 -11.31 -6.80
CA ASP A 130 -0.60 -11.77 -8.06
C ASP A 130 0.40 -11.81 -9.24
N GLN A 131 1.53 -11.10 -9.12
CA GLN A 131 2.60 -11.05 -10.12
C GLN A 131 3.66 -12.16 -9.90
N ILE A 132 3.50 -12.93 -8.84
CA ILE A 132 4.51 -13.87 -8.33
C ILE A 132 3.89 -15.25 -8.38
N ASP A 133 4.57 -16.19 -8.99
CA ASP A 133 4.17 -17.59 -8.98
C ASP A 133 4.80 -18.30 -7.78
N THR A 134 4.31 -19.51 -7.46
CA THR A 134 4.84 -20.41 -6.42
C THR A 134 4.84 -19.88 -4.98
N LEU A 135 4.12 -18.80 -4.68
CA LEU A 135 3.91 -18.36 -3.29
C LEU A 135 2.93 -19.26 -2.54
N PRO A 136 3.03 -19.33 -1.19
CA PRO A 136 2.03 -19.97 -0.34
C PRO A 136 0.61 -19.42 -0.58
N GLY A 137 -0.40 -20.29 -0.45
CA GLY A 137 -1.81 -19.95 -0.68
C GLY A 137 -2.32 -18.77 0.15
N ASP A 138 -1.75 -18.52 1.33
CA ASP A 138 -2.09 -17.42 2.22
C ASP A 138 -1.92 -16.03 1.59
N PHE A 139 -1.07 -15.93 0.55
CA PHE A 139 -0.86 -14.69 -0.20
C PHE A 139 -1.95 -14.41 -1.24
N TYR A 140 -2.85 -15.37 -1.51
CA TYR A 140 -3.95 -15.25 -2.46
C TYR A 140 -5.28 -15.38 -1.73
N PRO A 141 -5.73 -14.35 -1.00
CA PRO A 141 -6.97 -14.42 -0.27
C PRO A 141 -8.14 -14.67 -1.24
N GLU A 142 -8.98 -15.64 -0.90
CA GLU A 142 -10.20 -15.91 -1.64
C GLU A 142 -11.07 -14.65 -1.67
N ALA A 143 -11.64 -14.34 -2.84
CA ALA A 143 -12.57 -13.23 -2.93
C ALA A 143 -13.78 -13.57 -2.07
N LEU A 144 -14.05 -12.77 -1.04
CA LEU A 144 -15.28 -12.91 -0.28
C LEU A 144 -16.44 -12.81 -1.28
N SER A 145 -17.25 -13.86 -1.34
CA SER A 145 -18.51 -13.82 -2.06
C SER A 145 -19.35 -12.71 -1.45
N LEU A 146 -19.68 -11.69 -2.23
CA LEU A 146 -20.72 -10.75 -1.85
C LEU A 146 -22.02 -11.54 -1.85
N VAL A 147 -22.43 -12.03 -0.68
CA VAL A 147 -23.80 -12.52 -0.50
C VAL A 147 -24.69 -11.31 -0.76
N PRO A 148 -25.56 -11.33 -1.79
CA PRO A 148 -26.51 -10.24 -1.98
C PRO A 148 -27.27 -10.02 -0.67
N PRO A 149 -27.60 -8.77 -0.30
CA PRO A 149 -28.41 -8.53 0.89
C PRO A 149 -29.63 -9.44 0.79
N GLY A 150 -29.81 -10.36 1.75
CA GLY A 150 -31.00 -11.18 1.75
C GLY A 150 -32.19 -10.24 1.83
N ASP A 151 -33.17 -10.38 0.91
CA ASP A 151 -34.41 -9.59 0.94
C ASP A 151 -35.16 -9.74 2.27
N ARG A 152 -34.83 -10.80 3.04
CA ARG A 152 -35.32 -11.01 4.40
C ARG A 152 -34.21 -10.76 5.42
N LEU A 153 -34.46 -9.77 6.28
CA LEU A 153 -33.73 -9.61 7.54
C LEU A 153 -33.92 -10.88 8.38
N GLY A 154 -32.83 -11.41 8.93
CA GLY A 154 -32.92 -12.49 9.91
C GLY A 154 -33.75 -12.08 11.14
N PRO A 155 -34.30 -13.02 11.92
CA PRO A 155 -35.22 -12.72 13.03
C PRO A 155 -34.66 -11.73 14.07
N ARG A 156 -33.35 -11.78 14.30
CA ARG A 156 -32.63 -10.86 15.20
C ARG A 156 -32.60 -9.43 14.66
N ALA A 157 -32.40 -9.26 13.36
CA ALA A 157 -32.35 -7.94 12.72
C ALA A 157 -33.75 -7.32 12.61
N ALA A 158 -34.76 -8.13 12.29
CA ALA A 158 -36.17 -7.69 12.32
C ALA A 158 -36.56 -7.15 13.70
N ARG A 159 -36.31 -7.92 14.78
CA ARG A 159 -36.57 -7.48 16.17
C ARG A 159 -35.84 -6.21 16.58
N PHE A 160 -34.68 -5.92 15.99
CA PHE A 160 -33.95 -4.68 16.26
C PHE A 160 -34.64 -3.50 15.60
N VAL A 161 -35.02 -3.63 14.33
CA VAL A 161 -35.73 -2.58 13.58
C VAL A 161 -37.08 -2.26 14.21
N ASP A 162 -37.83 -3.29 14.62
CA ASP A 162 -39.14 -3.14 15.28
C ASP A 162 -39.08 -2.40 16.63
N ARG A 163 -37.89 -2.28 17.23
CA ARG A 163 -37.67 -1.60 18.53
C ARG A 163 -37.12 -0.19 18.40
N LEU A 164 -36.86 0.30 17.18
CA LEU A 164 -36.42 1.67 16.99
C LEU A 164 -37.60 2.63 17.26
N PRO A 165 -37.41 3.67 18.09
CA PRO A 165 -38.42 4.70 18.27
C PRO A 165 -38.64 5.44 16.94
N ALA A 166 -39.90 5.78 16.67
CA ALA A 166 -40.32 6.55 15.49
C ALA A 166 -39.81 8.00 15.52
#